data_AF-A0A817NN25-F1
#
_entry.id   AF-A0A817NN25-F1
#
_cell.length_a   1.000
_cell.length_b   1.000
_cell.length_c   1.000
_cell.angle_alpha   90.00
_cell.angle_beta   90.00
_cell.angle_gamma   90.00
#
_symmetry.space_group_name_H-M   'P 1'
#
loop_
_entity.id
_entity.type
_entity.pdbx_description
1 polymer ?
#
loop_
_entity_poly.entity_id
_entity_poly.type
_entity_poly.pdbx_seq_one_letter_code
_entity_poly.pdbx_strand_id
1 'polypeptide(L)'
;MFEYSYPRLDANVTKGMNHLLKSPFSIHPKTGRVSIPIDLDSLGYFDPCKEGSVPKLNELCQQVEQLPKQNQQNEDGLNEKISNKQKAKSDFNTMLSGEI
;
A
#
# COMPACT_ATOMS: atom_id res chain seq x y z
N MET A 1 -10.28 -6.06 41.06
CA MET A 1 -9.85 -5.06 40.06
C MET A 1 -9.10 -5.72 38.91
N PHE A 2 -7.93 -6.34 39.14
CA PHE A 2 -7.09 -6.90 38.07
C PHE A 2 -7.76 -7.94 37.18
N GLU A 3 -8.58 -8.84 37.72
CA GLU A 3 -9.30 -9.84 36.90
C GLU A 3 -10.24 -9.21 35.85
N TYR A 4 -10.75 -8.01 36.14
CA TYR A 4 -11.70 -7.30 35.28
C TYR A 4 -11.04 -6.28 34.36
N SER A 5 -9.89 -5.70 34.74
CA SER A 5 -9.28 -4.56 34.04
C SER A 5 -7.89 -4.82 33.50
N TYR A 6 -7.23 -5.92 33.88
CA TYR A 6 -5.88 -6.23 33.39
C TYR A 6 -5.94 -6.90 32.01
N PRO A 7 -5.11 -6.48 31.03
CA PRO A 7 -5.13 -7.05 29.69
C PRO A 7 -4.68 -8.51 29.70
N ARG A 8 -5.42 -9.37 29.01
CA ARG A 8 -5.02 -10.76 28.76
C ARG A 8 -4.05 -10.78 27.59
N LEU A 9 -2.78 -11.02 27.88
CA LEU A 9 -1.73 -11.09 26.87
C LEU A 9 -1.66 -12.49 26.29
N ASP A 10 -1.62 -12.59 24.96
CA ASP A 10 -1.19 -13.81 24.30
C ASP A 10 0.32 -13.96 24.46
N ALA A 11 0.75 -14.69 25.49
CA ALA A 11 2.17 -14.80 25.81
C ALA A 11 2.96 -15.55 24.74
N ASN A 12 2.33 -16.37 23.89
CA ASN A 12 3.04 -17.15 22.89
C ASN A 12 3.61 -16.27 21.78
N VAL A 13 2.90 -15.20 21.41
CA VAL A 13 3.37 -14.26 20.38
C VAL A 13 4.62 -13.47 20.78
N THR A 14 4.96 -13.42 22.08
CA THR A 14 6.13 -12.68 22.58
C THR A 14 7.32 -13.57 22.95
N LYS A 15 7.09 -14.86 23.25
CA LYS A 15 8.14 -15.76 23.77
C LYS A 15 9.17 -16.21 22.73
N GLY A 16 8.76 -16.41 21.48
CA GLY A 16 9.60 -16.98 20.43
C GLY A 16 9.95 -15.97 19.35
N MET A 17 11.22 -15.93 18.93
CA MET A 17 11.71 -14.97 17.92
C MET A 17 11.14 -15.21 16.50
N ASN A 18 10.59 -16.39 16.22
CA ASN A 18 10.14 -16.79 14.89
C ASN A 18 8.60 -16.70 14.71
N HIS A 19 7.89 -15.98 15.59
CA HIS A 19 6.45 -15.78 15.43
C HIS A 19 6.16 -14.84 14.25
N LEU A 20 5.22 -15.25 13.39
CA LEU A 20 4.75 -14.42 12.29
C LEU A 20 3.57 -13.57 12.78
N LEU A 21 3.76 -12.25 12.77
CA LEU A 21 2.73 -11.27 13.07
C LEU A 21 2.20 -10.64 11.78
N LYS A 22 0.98 -10.12 11.85
CA LYS A 22 0.36 -9.40 10.74
C LYS A 22 1.19 -8.15 10.41
N SER A 23 1.48 -7.93 9.13
CA SER A 23 2.17 -6.72 8.68
C SER A 23 1.28 -5.48 8.82
N PRO A 24 1.85 -4.30 9.16
CA PRO A 24 1.16 -3.03 9.06
C PRO A 24 0.53 -2.82 7.66
N PHE A 25 -0.58 -2.10 7.61
CA PHE A 25 -1.37 -1.82 6.40
C PHE A 25 -1.97 -3.04 5.68
N SER A 26 -1.83 -4.25 6.24
CA SER A 26 -2.44 -5.45 5.67
C SER A 26 -3.97 -5.44 5.82
N ILE A 27 -4.67 -5.90 4.79
CA ILE A 27 -6.14 -6.00 4.78
C ILE A 27 -6.59 -7.23 5.59
N HIS A 28 -7.54 -7.04 6.50
CA HIS A 28 -8.16 -8.17 7.19
C HIS A 28 -9.23 -8.82 6.29
N PRO A 29 -9.12 -10.11 5.93
CA PRO A 29 -9.92 -10.71 4.87
C PRO A 29 -11.42 -10.73 5.15
N LYS A 30 -11.83 -10.87 6.42
CA LYS A 30 -13.26 -10.92 6.78
C LYS A 30 -13.93 -9.55 6.87
N THR A 31 -13.17 -8.51 7.23
CA THR A 31 -13.75 -7.17 7.51
C THR A 31 -13.43 -6.16 6.42
N GLY A 32 -12.46 -6.46 5.54
CA GLY A 32 -11.95 -5.53 4.54
C GLY A 32 -11.22 -4.32 5.12
N ARG A 33 -11.01 -4.27 6.44
CA ARG A 33 -10.37 -3.15 7.14
C ARG A 33 -8.86 -3.20 7.02
N VAL A 34 -8.24 -2.03 6.90
CA VAL A 34 -6.78 -1.86 6.87
C VAL A 34 -6.21 -1.89 8.30
N SER A 35 -5.11 -2.60 8.52
CA SER A 35 -4.35 -2.52 9.77
C SER A 35 -3.54 -1.24 9.86
N ILE A 36 -4.16 -0.15 10.32
CA ILE A 36 -3.51 1.15 10.51
C ILE A 36 -2.76 1.24 11.85
N PRO A 37 -1.66 2.01 11.92
CA PRO A 37 -1.07 2.41 13.21
C PRO A 37 -2.09 3.18 14.06
N ILE A 38 -2.02 2.99 15.37
CA ILE A 38 -2.89 3.69 16.33
C ILE A 38 -2.10 4.85 16.93
N ASP A 39 -2.69 6.03 16.91
CA ASP A 39 -2.15 7.21 17.56
C ASP A 39 -2.46 7.19 19.07
N LEU A 40 -1.44 7.44 19.89
CA LEU A 40 -1.54 7.35 21.34
C LEU A 40 -2.22 8.58 21.95
N ASP A 41 -2.06 9.76 21.32
CA ASP A 41 -2.66 11.01 21.81
C ASP A 41 -4.18 11.01 21.65
N SER A 42 -4.70 10.31 20.64
CA SER A 42 -6.13 10.19 20.34
C SER A 42 -6.75 8.84 20.72
N LEU A 43 -6.04 8.01 21.49
CA LEU A 43 -6.45 6.63 21.81
C LEU A 43 -7.83 6.54 22.49
N GLY A 44 -8.20 7.52 23.31
CA GLY A 44 -9.51 7.56 23.99
C GLY A 44 -10.71 7.69 23.04
N TYR A 45 -10.48 8.12 21.80
CA TYR A 45 -11.50 8.28 20.77
C TYR A 45 -11.47 7.18 19.71
N PHE A 46 -10.48 6.29 19.76
CA PHE A 46 -10.32 5.21 18.81
C PHE A 46 -11.34 4.10 19.07
N ASP A 47 -12.26 3.88 18.13
CA ASP A 47 -13.23 2.79 18.17
C ASP A 47 -13.11 1.92 16.90
N PRO A 48 -12.54 0.71 16.99
CA PRO A 48 -12.35 -0.14 15.83
C PRO A 48 -13.67 -0.64 15.21
N CYS A 49 -14.79 -0.59 15.93
CA CYS A 49 -16.09 -1.03 15.44
C CYS A 49 -16.88 0.10 14.75
N LYS A 50 -16.65 1.35 15.14
CA LYS A 50 -17.32 2.52 14.58
C LYS A 50 -17.04 2.70 13.09
N GLU A 51 -18.08 3.05 12.35
CA GLU A 51 -17.97 3.39 10.93
C GLU A 51 -17.06 4.61 10.72
N GLY A 52 -16.14 4.52 9.77
CA GLY A 52 -15.17 5.58 9.47
C GLY A 52 -13.92 5.64 10.36
N SER A 53 -13.85 4.90 11.48
CA SER A 53 -12.66 4.92 12.35
C SER A 53 -11.49 4.10 11.80
N VAL A 54 -11.78 3.04 11.05
CA VAL A 54 -10.78 2.22 10.37
C VAL A 54 -11.22 2.04 8.92
N PRO A 55 -10.45 2.52 7.93
CA PRO A 55 -10.87 2.54 6.53
C PRO A 55 -10.98 1.12 5.98
N LYS A 56 -11.99 0.90 5.13
CA LYS A 56 -12.11 -0.34 4.34
C LYS A 56 -11.44 -0.19 2.98
N LEU A 57 -10.96 -1.30 2.44
CA LEU A 57 -10.33 -1.34 1.12
C LEU A 57 -11.22 -0.73 0.03
N ASN A 58 -12.50 -1.13 -0.04
CA ASN A 58 -13.42 -0.64 -1.06
C ASN A 58 -13.64 0.88 -0.99
N GLU A 59 -13.70 1.43 0.23
CA GLU A 59 -13.86 2.87 0.45
C GLU A 59 -12.62 3.63 -0.05
N LEU A 60 -11.43 3.11 0.24
CA LEU A 60 -10.17 3.69 -0.26
C LEU A 60 -10.07 3.63 -1.78
N CYS A 61 -10.43 2.50 -2.41
CA CYS A 61 -10.44 2.39 -3.87
C CYS A 61 -11.37 3.43 -4.51
N GLN A 62 -12.59 3.58 -3.98
CA GLN A 62 -13.54 4.58 -4.46
C GLN A 62 -13.03 6.01 -4.29
N GLN A 63 -12.39 6.33 -3.16
CA GLN A 63 -11.79 7.64 -2.93
C GLN A 63 -10.69 7.93 -3.93
N VAL A 64 -9.82 6.95 -4.22
CA VAL A 64 -8.73 7.11 -5.19
C VAL A 64 -9.26 7.36 -6.61
N GLU A 65 -10.33 6.66 -7.02
CA GLU A 65 -10.96 6.86 -8.33
C GLU A 65 -11.59 8.26 -8.50
N GLN A 66 -12.07 8.84 -7.41
CA GLN A 66 -12.71 10.17 -7.40
C GLN A 66 -11.70 11.32 -7.31
N LEU A 67 -10.43 11.04 -6.96
CA LEU A 67 -9.41 12.06 -6.92
C LEU A 67 -9.11 12.58 -8.34
N PRO A 68 -9.04 13.90 -8.55
CA PRO A 68 -8.64 14.45 -9.83
C PRO A 68 -7.25 13.95 -10.19
N LYS A 69 -7.05 13.50 -11.43
CA LYS A 69 -5.75 13.00 -11.92
C LYS A 69 -4.71 14.12 -11.96
N GLN A 70 -4.16 14.49 -10.82
CA GLN A 70 -2.95 15.30 -10.75
C GLN A 70 -1.77 14.38 -11.09
N ASN A 71 -1.18 14.57 -12.27
CA ASN A 71 0.00 13.88 -12.84
C ASN A 71 -0.25 12.74 -13.86
N GLN A 72 -1.03 12.98 -14.93
CA GLN A 72 -0.93 12.17 -16.16
C GLN A 72 0.11 12.69 -17.18
N GLN A 73 0.88 13.73 -16.89
CA GLN A 73 1.87 14.26 -17.85
C GLN A 73 3.27 13.64 -17.75
N ASN A 74 3.58 12.88 -16.68
CA ASN A 74 4.95 12.39 -16.44
C ASN A 74 5.19 10.94 -16.90
N GLU A 75 4.16 10.10 -17.01
CA GLU A 75 4.32 8.69 -17.39
C GLU A 75 4.32 8.48 -18.91
N ASP A 76 3.45 9.18 -19.65
CA ASP A 76 3.39 9.08 -21.11
C ASP A 76 4.68 9.62 -21.77
N GLY A 77 5.25 10.69 -21.22
CA GLY A 77 6.49 11.29 -21.72
C GLY A 77 7.76 10.48 -21.44
N LEU A 78 7.76 9.58 -20.44
CA LEU A 78 8.88 8.67 -20.19
C LEU A 78 8.85 7.50 -21.19
N ASN A 79 7.67 6.96 -21.48
CA ASN A 79 7.50 5.81 -22.36
C ASN A 79 7.79 6.16 -23.83
N GLU A 80 7.38 7.34 -24.30
CA GLU A 80 7.78 7.86 -25.63
C GLU A 80 9.29 8.06 -25.75
N LYS A 81 9.96 8.61 -24.72
CA LYS A 81 11.41 8.82 -24.73
C LYS A 81 12.19 7.50 -24.75
N ILE A 82 11.71 6.48 -24.04
CA ILE A 82 12.32 5.15 -24.02
C ILE A 82 12.17 4.47 -25.39
N SER A 83 10.97 4.52 -25.99
CA SER A 83 10.71 3.96 -27.32
C SER A 83 11.55 4.63 -28.41
N ASN A 84 11.63 5.97 -28.42
CA ASN A 84 12.41 6.71 -29.40
C ASN A 84 13.93 6.51 -29.26
N LYS A 85 14.44 6.34 -28.03
CA LYS A 85 15.87 6.06 -27.80
C LYS A 85 16.27 4.63 -28.18
N GLN A 86 15.34 3.68 -28.09
CA GLN A 86 15.55 2.31 -28.58
C GLN A 86 15.53 2.26 -30.11
N LYS A 87 14.58 2.97 -30.75
CA LYS A 87 14.49 3.06 -32.21
C LYS A 87 15.71 3.73 -32.85
N ALA A 88 16.20 4.83 -32.28
CA ALA A 88 17.42 5.49 -32.76
C ALA A 88 18.68 4.61 -32.63
N LYS A 89 18.72 3.68 -31.66
CA LYS A 89 19.81 2.72 -31.51
C LYS A 89 19.71 1.55 -32.47
N SER A 90 18.49 1.05 -32.75
CA SER A 90 18.30 -0.01 -33.75
C SER A 90 18.66 0.48 -35.14
N ASP A 91 18.21 1.68 -35.51
CA ASP A 91 18.40 2.24 -36.85
C ASP A 91 19.90 2.50 -37.14
N PHE A 92 20.66 2.97 -36.14
CA PHE A 92 22.10 3.16 -36.27
C PHE A 92 22.87 1.84 -36.40
N ASN A 93 22.43 0.78 -35.72
CA ASN A 93 23.08 -0.52 -35.78
C ASN A 93 22.86 -1.21 -37.13
N THR A 94 21.66 -1.05 -37.73
CA THR A 94 21.34 -1.55 -39.07
C THR A 94 22.13 -0.83 -40.18
N MET A 95 22.40 0.48 -40.03
CA MET A 95 23.26 1.20 -40.99
C MET A 95 24.73 0.76 -40.93
N LEU A 96 25.22 0.32 -39.75
CA LEU A 96 26.58 -0.17 -39.57
C LEU A 96 26.78 -1.62 -40.06
N SER A 97 25.73 -2.45 -40.03
CA SER A 97 25.81 -3.84 -40.50
C SER A 97 25.75 -3.97 -42.03
N GLY A 98 25.51 -2.88 -42.77
CA GLY A 98 25.61 -2.87 -44.23
C GLY A 98 24.57 -3.74 -44.95
N GLU A 99 23.41 -3.96 -44.34
CA GLU A 99 22.27 -4.64 -44.98
C GLU A 99 21.38 -3.58 -45.66
N ILE A 100 21.69 -3.27 -46.93
CA ILE A 100 20.72 -2.75 -47.92
C ILE A 100 20.55 -3.82 -48.98
#